data_AF-D2QY26-F1
#
_entry.id   AF-D2QY26-F1
#
_cell.length_a   1.000
_cell.length_b   1.000
_cell.length_c   1.000
_cell.angle_alpha   90.00
_cell.angle_beta   90.00
_cell.angle_gamma   90.00
#
_symmetry.space_group_name_H-M   'P 1'
#
loop_
_entity.id
_entity.type
_entity.pdbx_description
1 polymer ?
#
loop_
_entity_poly.entity_id
_entity_poly.type
_entity_poly.pdbx_seq_one_letter_code
_entity_poly.pdbx_strand_id
1 'polypeptide(L)'
;MLVPHERQFVFDCKVCSQASFALDEDKFKRRQLRHLLTRSKFGAITFLLMHFNPREQTKGIQTAETWAFPVYAEHPLWQAFDRAETKRITRAVRSAMPVEHAARWEK
;
A
#
# COMPACT_ATOMS: atom_id res chain seq x y z
N MET A 1 -14.63 -29.43 -11.34
CA MET A 1 -14.27 -28.44 -12.37
C MET A 1 -13.91 -27.15 -11.63
N LEU A 2 -12.62 -26.88 -11.42
CA LEU A 2 -12.14 -25.68 -10.70
C LEU A 2 -12.01 -24.54 -11.72
N VAL A 3 -12.73 -23.44 -11.49
CA VAL A 3 -12.64 -22.24 -12.35
C VAL A 3 -11.23 -21.63 -12.18
N PRO A 4 -10.41 -21.47 -13.23
CA PRO A 4 -9.00 -21.12 -13.08
C PRO A 4 -8.70 -19.67 -12.64
N HIS A 5 -9.71 -18.84 -12.34
CA HIS A 5 -9.53 -17.37 -12.34
C HIS A 5 -10.14 -16.60 -11.17
N GLU A 6 -10.61 -17.26 -10.11
CA GLU A 6 -11.16 -16.55 -8.95
C GLU A 6 -10.04 -16.11 -7.98
N ARG A 7 -9.26 -15.10 -8.39
CA ARG A 7 -8.35 -14.42 -7.47
C ARG A 7 -9.14 -13.41 -6.65
N GLN A 8 -9.03 -13.52 -5.32
CA GLN A 8 -9.61 -12.55 -4.42
C GLN A 8 -8.67 -11.34 -4.26
N PHE A 9 -9.22 -10.13 -4.39
CA PHE A 9 -8.53 -8.89 -4.09
C PHE A 9 -9.04 -8.32 -2.76
N VAL A 10 -8.15 -7.91 -1.87
CA VAL A 10 -8.51 -7.27 -0.60
C VAL A 10 -7.61 -6.06 -0.38
N PHE A 11 -8.20 -4.88 -0.25
CA PHE A 11 -7.42 -3.66 -0.05
C PHE A 11 -8.10 -2.70 0.91
N ASP A 12 -7.30 -1.80 1.47
CA ASP A 12 -7.76 -0.61 2.17
C ASP A 12 -7.33 0.63 1.36
N CYS A 13 -8.12 1.69 1.40
CA CYS A 13 -7.87 2.91 0.63
C CYS A 13 -7.63 4.11 1.56
N LYS A 14 -6.63 4.93 1.23
CA LYS A 14 -6.24 6.12 2.01
C LYS A 14 -5.94 7.30 1.09
N VAL A 15 -6.26 8.49 1.57
CA VAL A 15 -5.94 9.76 0.89
C VAL A 15 -4.97 10.54 1.77
N CYS A 16 -3.92 11.10 1.17
CA CYS A 16 -2.87 11.85 1.86
C CYS A 16 -2.63 13.19 1.18
N SER A 17 -2.83 14.28 1.93
CA SER A 17 -2.42 15.65 1.51
C SER A 17 -1.03 16.04 2.01
N GLN A 18 -0.32 15.14 2.69
CA GLN A 18 1.04 15.36 3.18
C GLN A 18 2.09 14.72 2.25
N ALA A 19 3.37 14.98 2.49
CA ALA A 19 4.47 14.42 1.69
C ALA A 19 4.67 12.91 1.95
N SER A 20 4.15 12.44 3.09
CA SER A 20 4.22 11.06 3.55
C SER A 20 2.94 10.70 4.28
N PHE A 21 2.48 9.47 4.12
CA PHE A 21 1.39 8.90 4.90
C PHE A 21 1.95 8.26 6.19
N ALA A 22 1.43 8.64 7.36
CA ALA A 22 1.86 8.06 8.63
C ALA A 22 1.24 6.67 8.86
N LEU A 23 2.06 5.72 9.31
CA LEU A 23 1.62 4.39 9.73
C LEU A 23 1.46 4.39 11.27
N ASP A 24 0.43 5.08 11.74
CA ASP A 24 0.07 5.17 13.15
C ASP A 24 -1.37 4.67 13.39
N GLU A 25 -1.75 4.50 14.65
CA GLU A 25 -3.08 3.99 15.02
C GLU A 25 -4.24 4.93 14.65
N ASP A 26 -3.96 6.20 14.32
CA ASP A 26 -4.99 7.14 13.86
C ASP A 26 -5.31 6.90 12.38
N LYS A 27 -4.27 6.79 11.53
CA LYS A 27 -4.43 6.71 10.08
C LYS A 27 -4.51 5.28 9.53
N PHE A 28 -3.82 4.34 10.17
CA PHE A 28 -3.77 2.94 9.75
C PHE A 28 -3.63 1.99 10.94
N LYS A 29 -4.77 1.50 11.41
CA LYS A 29 -4.86 0.67 12.61
C LYS A 29 -4.12 -0.65 12.41
N ARG A 30 -3.39 -1.12 13.43
CA ARG A 30 -2.68 -2.43 13.35
C ARG A 30 -3.60 -3.60 12.97
N ARG A 31 -4.88 -3.55 13.35
CA ARG A 31 -5.88 -4.56 12.95
C ARG A 31 -6.10 -4.63 11.43
N GLN A 32 -6.02 -3.50 10.72
CA GLN A 32 -6.20 -3.43 9.27
C GLN A 32 -5.02 -4.10 8.57
N LEU A 33 -3.80 -3.78 9.00
CA LEU A 33 -2.60 -4.46 8.51
C LEU A 33 -2.65 -5.97 8.76
N ARG A 34 -3.00 -6.37 9.97
CA ARG A 34 -3.13 -7.80 10.33
C ARG A 34 -4.14 -8.51 9.42
N HIS A 35 -5.29 -7.89 9.17
CA HIS A 35 -6.29 -8.46 8.28
C HIS A 35 -5.73 -8.69 6.86
N LEU A 36 -5.10 -7.68 6.27
CA LEU A 36 -4.52 -7.77 4.92
C LEU A 36 -3.42 -8.85 4.86
N LEU A 37 -2.50 -8.87 5.83
CA LEU A 37 -1.45 -9.89 5.92
C LEU A 37 -2.03 -11.31 6.07
N THR A 38 -3.09 -11.47 6.87
CA THR A 38 -3.77 -12.76 7.01
C THR A 38 -4.40 -13.21 5.69
N ARG A 39 -5.10 -12.33 4.96
CA ARG A 39 -5.68 -12.67 3.65
C ARG A 39 -4.61 -13.02 2.62
N SER A 40 -3.48 -12.33 2.65
CA SER A 40 -2.31 -12.62 1.81
C SER A 40 -1.83 -14.07 1.94
N LYS A 41 -1.78 -14.58 3.18
CA LYS A 41 -1.38 -15.97 3.47
C LYS A 41 -2.31 -17.01 2.84
N PHE A 42 -3.58 -16.68 2.62
CA PHE A 42 -4.56 -17.54 1.96
C PHE A 42 -4.62 -17.33 0.43
N GLY A 43 -3.64 -16.64 -0.16
CA GLY A 43 -3.54 -16.47 -1.61
C GLY A 43 -4.32 -15.28 -2.17
N ALA A 44 -4.92 -14.44 -1.34
CA ALA A 44 -5.52 -13.18 -1.82
C ALA A 44 -4.44 -12.18 -2.24
N ILE A 45 -4.74 -11.39 -3.28
CA ILE A 45 -3.93 -10.23 -3.68
C ILE A 45 -4.30 -9.08 -2.76
N THR A 46 -3.38 -8.68 -1.88
CA THR A 46 -3.66 -7.68 -0.85
C THR A 46 -2.74 -6.48 -0.94
N PHE A 47 -3.31 -5.27 -0.95
CA PHE A 47 -2.55 -4.02 -1.07
C PHE A 47 -3.18 -2.87 -0.27
N LEU A 48 -2.39 -1.84 0.00
CA LEU A 48 -2.86 -0.54 0.46
C LEU A 48 -2.92 0.41 -0.75
N LEU A 49 -4.11 0.89 -1.08
CA LEU A 49 -4.31 1.85 -2.16
C LEU A 49 -4.20 3.26 -1.59
N MET A 50 -3.20 4.03 -2.02
CA MET A 50 -3.01 5.39 -1.50
C MET A 50 -3.05 6.43 -2.62
N HIS A 51 -3.85 7.46 -2.41
CA HIS A 51 -3.87 8.64 -3.25
C HIS A 51 -3.15 9.80 -2.56
N PHE A 52 -2.11 10.33 -3.20
CA PHE A 52 -1.46 11.56 -2.80
C PHE A 52 -2.09 12.72 -3.57
N ASN A 53 -2.73 13.63 -2.85
CA ASN A 53 -3.31 14.84 -3.43
C ASN A 53 -2.22 15.73 -4.06
N PRO A 54 -2.60 16.60 -5.02
CA PRO A 54 -1.67 17.58 -5.55
C PRO A 54 -1.24 18.54 -4.42
N ARG A 55 0.02 18.96 -4.45
CA ARG A 55 0.55 19.94 -3.48
C ARG A 55 1.39 20.98 -4.20
N GLU A 56 1.05 22.23 -3.97
CA GLU A 56 1.92 23.35 -4.35
C GLU A 56 2.98 23.54 -3.27
N GLN A 57 4.24 23.59 -3.68
CA GLN A 57 5.36 23.93 -2.83
C GLN A 57 6.10 25.11 -3.45
N THR A 58 6.87 25.83 -2.65
CA THR A 58 7.70 26.95 -3.12
C THR A 58 8.62 26.58 -4.29
N LYS A 59 8.99 25.29 -4.41
CA LYS A 59 9.91 24.76 -5.43
C LYS A 59 9.20 24.09 -6.62
N GLY A 60 7.87 24.10 -6.68
CA GLY A 60 7.10 23.49 -7.78
C GLY A 60 5.83 22.78 -7.33
N ILE A 61 5.14 22.19 -8.29
CA ILE A 61 3.87 21.49 -8.09
C ILE A 61 4.13 19.99 -8.05
N GLN A 62 3.75 19.33 -6.96
CA GLN A 62 3.62 17.88 -6.92
C GLN A 62 2.25 17.51 -7.46
N THR A 63 2.20 16.80 -8.56
CA THR A 63 0.95 16.31 -9.16
C THR A 63 0.29 15.26 -8.29
N ALA A 64 -1.00 15.03 -8.52
CA ALA A 64 -1.75 13.96 -7.87
C ALA A 64 -1.24 12.61 -8.36
N GLU A 65 -1.10 11.63 -7.47
CA GLU A 65 -0.65 10.28 -7.82
C GLU A 65 -1.38 9.23 -6.99
N THR A 66 -1.75 8.11 -7.61
CA THR A 66 -2.34 6.96 -6.90
C THR A 66 -1.44 5.74 -7.04
N TRP A 67 -1.12 5.14 -5.90
CA TRP A 67 -0.16 4.05 -5.79
C TRP A 67 -0.79 2.86 -5.07
N ALA A 68 -0.48 1.66 -5.54
CA ALA A 68 -0.81 0.41 -4.86
C ALA A 68 0.44 -0.14 -4.16
N PHE A 69 0.38 -0.24 -2.84
CA PHE A 69 1.47 -0.75 -2.00
C PHE A 69 1.22 -2.20 -1.63
N PRO A 70 2.09 -3.15 -2.02
CA PRO A 70 1.84 -4.54 -1.78
C PRO A 70 1.81 -4.88 -0.30
N VAL A 71 0.87 -5.71 0.16
CA VAL A 71 0.80 -6.19 1.54
C VAL A 71 0.97 -7.71 1.56
N TYR A 72 2.15 -8.15 1.98
CA TYR A 72 2.49 -9.55 2.27
C TYR A 72 3.63 -9.58 3.29
N ALA A 73 3.83 -10.72 3.97
CA ALA A 73 4.70 -10.81 5.15
C ALA A 73 6.19 -10.58 4.83
N GLU A 74 6.63 -10.98 3.64
CA GLU A 74 8.00 -10.88 3.17
C GLU A 74 8.31 -9.51 2.54
N HIS A 75 7.32 -8.63 2.43
CA HIS A 75 7.51 -7.34 1.79
C HIS A 75 8.38 -6.42 2.69
N PRO A 76 9.48 -5.84 2.16
CA PRO A 76 10.45 -5.10 2.98
C PRO A 76 9.86 -3.95 3.81
N LEU A 77 8.88 -3.23 3.26
CA LEU A 77 8.21 -2.13 3.97
C LEU A 77 7.52 -2.63 5.27
N TRP A 78 6.83 -3.76 5.20
CA TRP A 78 6.04 -4.25 6.33
C TRP A 78 6.93 -4.93 7.37
N GLN A 79 8.02 -5.56 6.95
CA GLN A 79 9.04 -6.03 7.88
C GLN A 79 9.72 -4.87 8.62
N ALA A 80 10.09 -3.79 7.91
CA ALA A 80 10.65 -2.59 8.53
C ALA A 80 9.63 -1.91 9.47
N PHE A 81 8.34 -1.94 9.11
CA PHE A 81 7.29 -1.39 9.97
C PHE A 81 7.09 -2.21 11.24
N ASP A 82 7.11 -3.54 11.15
CA ASP A 82 7.01 -4.45 12.29
C ASP A 82 8.20 -4.29 13.25
N ARG A 83 9.41 -4.08 12.71
CA ARG A 83 10.62 -3.72 13.49
C ARG A 83 10.67 -2.26 13.97
N ALA A 84 9.63 -1.47 13.70
CA ALA A 84 9.55 -0.03 14.02
C ALA A 84 10.65 0.86 13.39
N GLU A 85 11.31 0.37 12.33
CA GLU A 85 12.35 1.09 11.56
C GLU A 85 11.73 2.14 10.62
N THR A 86 10.53 1.86 10.10
CA THR A 86 9.73 2.85 9.37
C THR A 86 8.41 3.10 10.06
N LYS A 87 7.91 4.34 9.96
CA LYS A 87 6.62 4.77 10.51
C LYS A 87 5.78 5.51 9.48
N ARG A 88 6.20 5.51 8.21
CA ARG A 88 5.58 6.31 7.16
C ARG A 88 5.83 5.73 5.78
N ILE A 89 4.88 5.93 4.88
CA ILE A 89 4.99 5.61 3.47
C ILE A 89 5.15 6.92 2.68
N THR A 90 6.11 6.95 1.77
CA THR A 90 6.39 8.12 0.91
C THR A 90 6.21 7.74 -0.56
N ARG A 91 6.13 8.75 -1.43
CA ARG A 91 6.11 8.55 -2.89
C ARG A 91 7.38 7.85 -3.41
N ALA A 92 8.50 7.95 -2.69
CA ALA A 92 9.78 7.38 -3.08
C ALA A 92 9.94 5.88 -2.75
N VAL A 93 8.94 5.25 -2.13
CA VAL A 93 9.00 3.82 -1.79
C VAL A 93 8.96 3.01 -3.08
N ARG A 94 10.14 2.50 -3.46
CA ARG A 94 10.41 1.87 -4.77
C ARG A 94 9.60 0.60 -5.06
N SER A 95 9.00 -0.01 -4.05
CA SER A 95 8.17 -1.21 -4.20
C SER A 95 6.68 -0.90 -4.41
N ALA A 96 6.31 0.39 -4.41
CA ALA A 96 4.99 0.84 -4.84
C ALA A 96 4.90 0.76 -6.36
N MET A 97 3.78 0.27 -6.88
CA MET A 97 3.49 0.35 -8.31
C MET A 97 2.40 1.40 -8.55
N PRO A 98 2.46 2.16 -9.65
CA PRO A 98 1.31 2.94 -10.10
C PRO A 98 0.12 2.00 -10.26
N VAL A 99 -1.08 2.44 -9.88
CA VAL A 99 -2.30 1.60 -9.95
C VAL A 99 -2.53 1.03 -11.35
N GLU A 100 -2.14 1.79 -12.38
CA GLU A 100 -2.22 1.41 -13.79
C GLU A 100 -1.43 0.12 -14.11
N HIS A 101 -0.46 -0.25 -13.27
CA HIS A 101 0.38 -1.44 -13.41
C HIS A 101 0.07 -2.53 -12.36
N ALA A 102 -0.88 -2.29 -11.44
CA ALA A 102 -1.19 -3.22 -10.35
C ALA A 102 -1.72 -4.59 -10.80
N ALA A 103 -2.20 -4.70 -12.05
CA ALA A 103 -2.64 -5.97 -12.64
C ALA A 103 -1.50 -6.98 -12.91
N ARG A 104 -0.23 -6.55 -12.85
CA ARG A 104 0.95 -7.40 -13.15
C ARG A 104 1.48 -8.20 -11.96
N TRP A 105 0.72 -8.34 -10.88
CA TRP A 105 1.13 -9.14 -9.73
C TRP A 105 1.13 -10.63 -10.07
N GLU A 106 2.28 -11.11 -10.55
CA GLU A 106 2.64 -12.53 -10.58
C GLU A 106 3.63 -12.79 -9.44
N LYS A 107 3.35 -13.84 -8.67
CA LYS A 107 4.21 -14.32 -7.57
C LYS A 107 5.50 -14.90 -8.12
#